data_AF-A0A1R1PXT7-F1
#
_entry.id   AF-A0A1R1PXT7-F1
#
_cell.length_a   1.000
_cell.length_b   1.000
_cell.length_c   1.000
_cell.angle_alpha   90.00
_cell.angle_beta   90.00
_cell.angle_gamma   90.00
#
_symmetry.space_group_name_H-M   'P 1'
#
loop_
_entity.id
_entity.type
_entity.pdbx_description
1 polymer ?
#
loop_
_entity_poly.entity_id
_entity_poly.type
_entity_poly.pdbx_seq_one_letter_code
_entity_poly.pdbx_strand_id
1 'polypeptide(L)'
;MISKDTILLGHGLENDLRALRIVHENVIDTADMFPHHLGLPYRYSLKLLASKYLKSFIQSSAHDSKQDAYTCLELVAHKLLV
;
A
#
# COMPACT_ATOMS: atom_id res chain seq x y z
N MET A 1 16.82 8.90 6.63
CA MET A 1 17.36 8.90 5.26
C MET A 1 16.97 7.60 4.60
N ILE A 2 16.56 7.63 3.33
CA ILE A 2 16.27 6.42 2.52
C ILE A 2 17.57 6.05 1.80
N SER A 3 18.03 4.81 1.97
CA SER A 3 19.17 4.25 1.24
C SER A 3 18.70 3.34 0.11
N LYS A 4 19.61 2.95 -0.79
CA LYS A 4 19.32 1.99 -1.87
C LYS A 4 18.69 0.69 -1.35
N ASP A 5 19.15 0.19 -0.21
CA ASP A 5 18.70 -1.08 0.35
C ASP A 5 17.47 -0.94 1.26
N THR A 6 16.99 0.29 1.48
CA THR A 6 15.74 0.51 2.22
C THR A 6 14.58 -0.05 1.40
N ILE A 7 13.68 -0.82 1.99
CA ILE A 7 12.45 -1.24 1.32
C ILE A 7 11.37 -0.19 1.59
N LEU A 8 10.81 0.39 0.53
CA LEU A 8 9.66 1.29 0.63
C LEU A 8 8.37 0.47 0.56
N LEU A 9 7.48 0.68 1.52
CA LEU A 9 6.21 -0.05 1.62
C LEU A 9 5.05 0.94 1.63
N GLY A 10 4.00 0.66 0.85
CA GLY A 10 2.85 1.54 0.74
C GLY A 10 1.75 1.00 -0.17
N HIS A 11 0.90 1.91 -0.66
CA HIS A 11 -0.23 1.58 -1.53
C HIS A 11 -0.31 2.58 -2.68
N GLY A 12 -0.07 2.13 -3.91
CA GLY A 12 -0.04 2.99 -5.10
C GLY A 12 1.15 3.96 -5.14
N LEU A 13 2.30 3.56 -4.58
CA LEU A 13 3.51 4.37 -4.42
C LEU A 13 4.08 4.90 -5.74
N GLU A 14 3.72 4.31 -6.87
CA GLU A 14 4.01 4.82 -8.21
C GLU A 14 3.70 6.33 -8.33
N ASN A 15 2.53 6.76 -7.82
CA ASN A 15 2.10 8.15 -7.90
C ASN A 15 2.95 9.05 -6.98
N ASP A 16 3.20 8.60 -5.75
CA ASP A 16 3.99 9.33 -4.76
C ASP A 16 5.45 9.48 -5.22
N LEU A 17 6.07 8.40 -5.69
CA LEU A 17 7.45 8.40 -6.18
C LEU A 17 7.59 9.29 -7.42
N ARG A 18 6.60 9.28 -8.32
CA ARG A 18 6.57 10.19 -9.47
C ARG A 18 6.49 11.65 -9.03
N ALA A 19 5.61 11.97 -8.07
CA ALA A 19 5.48 13.33 -7.55
C ALA A 19 6.75 13.81 -6.86
N LEU A 20 7.42 12.93 -6.10
CA LEU A 20 8.68 13.20 -5.40
C LEU A 20 9.91 13.16 -6.32
N ARG A 21 9.77 12.68 -7.56
CA ARG A 21 10.86 12.46 -8.53
C ARG A 21 11.95 11.52 -7.99
N ILE A 22 11.52 10.49 -7.27
CA ILE A 22 12.41 9.45 -6.71
C ILE A 22 12.28 8.19 -7.56
N VAL A 23 13.42 7.63 -7.95
CA VAL A 23 13.49 6.28 -8.53
C VAL A 23 14.08 5.36 -7.47
N HIS A 24 13.32 4.33 -7.10
CA HIS A 24 13.71 3.38 -6.07
C HIS A 24 13.25 1.97 -6.46
N GLU A 25 14.17 1.00 -6.46
CA GLU A 25 13.92 -0.35 -6.98
C GLU A 25 13.27 -1.26 -5.93
N ASN A 26 13.58 -1.03 -4.65
CA ASN A 26 13.12 -1.89 -3.55
C ASN A 26 11.78 -1.38 -3.00
N VAL A 27 10.70 -1.68 -3.72
CA VAL A 27 9.33 -1.25 -3.38
C VAL A 27 8.41 -2.46 -3.18
N ILE A 28 7.64 -2.45 -2.08
CA ILE A 28 6.52 -3.35 -1.84
C ILE A 28 5.24 -2.51 -1.91
N ASP A 29 4.50 -2.68 -3.00
CA ASP A 29 3.22 -1.99 -3.20
C ASP A 29 2.03 -2.92 -2.94
N THR A 30 1.22 -2.59 -1.94
CA THR A 30 0.03 -3.36 -1.61
C THR A 30 -1.03 -3.32 -2.71
N ALA A 31 -1.06 -2.30 -3.57
CA ALA A 31 -1.99 -2.26 -4.70
C ALA A 31 -1.67 -3.36 -5.74
N ASP A 32 -0.39 -3.74 -5.86
CA ASP A 32 0.07 -4.80 -6.77
C ASP A 32 0.01 -6.19 -6.10
N MET A 33 0.26 -6.28 -4.79
CA MET A 33 0.15 -7.54 -4.03
C MET A 33 -1.29 -8.10 -3.97
N PHE A 34 -2.28 -7.23 -4.12
CA PHE A 34 -3.71 -7.56 -4.12
C PHE A 34 -4.34 -7.18 -5.46
N PRO A 35 -4.08 -7.95 -6.54
CA PRO A 35 -4.53 -7.58 -7.87
C PRO A 35 -6.05 -7.58 -7.97
N HIS A 36 -6.57 -6.60 -8.71
CA HIS A 36 -7.99 -6.54 -9.03
C HIS A 36 -8.36 -7.66 -10.01
N HIS A 37 -9.51 -8.31 -9.81
CA HIS A 37 -9.98 -9.41 -10.67
C HIS A 37 -10.17 -9.02 -12.16
N LEU A 38 -10.40 -7.73 -12.45
CA LEU A 38 -10.49 -7.21 -13.82
C LEU A 38 -9.12 -6.85 -14.43
N GLY A 39 -8.02 -7.02 -13.69
CA GLY A 39 -6.69 -6.60 -14.11
C GLY A 39 -6.50 -5.08 -14.16
N LEU A 40 -5.33 -4.67 -14.66
CA LEU A 40 -5.01 -3.25 -14.86
C LEU A 40 -5.96 -2.60 -15.88
N PRO A 41 -6.32 -1.32 -15.71
CA PRO A 41 -5.80 -0.36 -14.73
C PRO A 41 -6.52 -0.37 -13.37
N TYR A 42 -7.47 -1.29 -13.15
CA TYR A 42 -8.23 -1.32 -11.91
C TYR A 42 -7.37 -1.81 -10.74
N ARG A 43 -7.44 -1.10 -9.61
CA ARG A 43 -6.76 -1.42 -8.36
C ARG A 43 -7.79 -1.34 -7.22
N TYR A 44 -7.67 -2.22 -6.22
CA TYR A 44 -8.48 -2.09 -5.00
C TYR A 44 -7.97 -0.92 -4.16
N SER A 45 -8.86 -0.17 -3.52
CA SER A 45 -8.45 0.87 -2.58
C SER A 45 -7.91 0.26 -1.28
N LEU A 46 -6.98 0.96 -0.63
CA LEU A 46 -6.47 0.58 0.69
C LEU A 46 -7.60 0.33 1.70
N LYS A 47 -8.63 1.19 1.68
CA LYS A 47 -9.83 1.06 2.53
C LYS A 47 -10.58 -0.25 2.30
N LEU A 48 -10.76 -0.66 1.04
CA LEU A 48 -11.40 -1.93 0.72
C LEU A 48 -10.56 -3.11 1.20
N LEU A 49 -9.24 -3.08 0.96
CA LEU A 49 -8.33 -4.14 1.40
C LEU A 49 -8.30 -4.27 2.92
N ALA A 50 -8.22 -3.15 3.64
CA ALA A 50 -8.27 -3.11 5.10
C ALA A 50 -9.57 -3.72 5.64
N SER A 51 -10.72 -3.34 5.06
CA SER A 51 -12.00 -3.90 5.46
C SER A 51 -12.10 -5.40 5.17
N LYS A 52 -11.64 -5.84 4.00
CA LYS A 52 -11.74 -7.23 3.54
C LYS A 52 -10.82 -8.18 4.31
N TYR A 53 -9.56 -7.81 4.50
CA TYR A 53 -8.53 -8.71 5.03
C TYR A 53 -8.25 -8.50 6.52
N LEU A 54 -8.32 -7.25 6.98
CA LEU A 54 -8.00 -6.89 8.37
C LEU A 54 -9.24 -6.64 9.23
N LYS A 55 -10.45 -6.65 8.63
CA LYS A 55 -11.71 -6.29 9.30
C LYS A 55 -11.65 -4.90 9.94
N SER A 56 -10.86 -4.00 9.35
CA SER A 56 -10.59 -2.66 9.86
C SER A 56 -11.24 -1.60 8.97
N PHE A 57 -11.84 -0.57 9.59
CA PHE A 57 -12.44 0.57 8.89
C PHE A 57 -11.56 1.80 9.07
N ILE A 58 -10.76 2.10 8.04
CA ILE A 58 -9.86 3.26 8.02
C ILE A 58 -10.46 4.43 7.23
N GLN A 59 -9.84 5.62 7.35
CA GLN A 59 -10.20 6.80 6.55
C GLN A 59 -11.70 7.13 6.64
N SER A 60 -12.25 7.16 7.86
CA SER A 60 -13.65 7.43 8.12
C SER A 60 -13.99 8.92 8.13
N SER A 61 -13.00 9.78 8.37
CA SER A 61 -13.13 11.24 8.30
C SER A 61 -12.05 11.82 7.38
N ALA A 62 -10.91 12.20 7.95
CA ALA A 62 -9.73 12.63 7.21
C ALA A 62 -8.76 11.47 7.00
N HIS A 63 -7.91 11.59 5.99
CA HIS A 63 -6.78 10.69 5.79
C HIS A 63 -5.69 10.97 6.83
N ASP A 64 -5.17 9.90 7.42
CA ASP A 64 -3.99 9.95 8.28
C ASP A 64 -2.90 9.07 7.66
N SER A 65 -1.82 9.70 7.20
CA SER A 65 -0.69 8.99 6.58
C SER A 65 -0.08 7.94 7.51
N LYS A 66 -0.13 8.16 8.83
CA LYS A 66 0.36 7.19 9.80
C LYS A 66 -0.53 5.94 9.79
N GLN A 67 -1.85 6.11 9.89
CA GLN A 67 -2.81 5.00 9.80
C GLN A 67 -2.64 4.24 8.48
N ASP A 68 -2.49 4.95 7.36
CA ASP A 68 -2.35 4.32 6.05
C ASP A 68 -1.06 3.49 5.95
N ALA A 69 0.07 4.01 6.46
CA ALA A 69 1.34 3.28 6.48
C ALA A 69 1.29 2.01 7.35
N TYR A 70 0.69 2.08 8.55
CA TYR A 70 0.49 0.89 9.38
C TYR A 70 -0.44 -0.13 8.73
N THR A 71 -1.52 0.34 8.11
CA THR A 71 -2.46 -0.54 7.41
C THR A 71 -1.78 -1.28 6.26
N CYS A 72 -0.90 -0.62 5.51
CA CYS A 72 -0.11 -1.28 4.47
C CYS A 72 0.78 -2.38 5.06
N LEU A 73 1.44 -2.11 6.18
CA LEU A 73 2.31 -3.09 6.85
C LEU A 73 1.51 -4.32 7.30
N GLU A 74 0.33 -4.12 7.89
CA GLU A 74 -0.56 -5.21 8.32
C GLU A 74 -1.07 -6.03 7.13
N LEU A 75 -1.40 -5.39 6.00
CA LEU A 75 -1.80 -6.09 4.77
C LEU A 75 -0.67 -6.96 4.21
N VAL A 76 0.57 -6.45 4.19
CA VAL A 76 1.74 -7.23 3.77
C VAL A 76 1.96 -8.41 4.71
N ALA A 77 1.91 -8.20 6.03
CA ALA A 77 2.03 -9.27 7.01
C ALA A 77 0.94 -10.33 6.81
N HIS A 78 -0.32 -9.92 6.63
CA HIS A 78 -1.43 -10.82 6.35
C HIS A 78 -1.18 -11.65 5.08
N LYS A 79 -0.69 -11.03 4.01
CA LYS A 79 -0.44 -11.72 2.72
C LYS A 79 0.71 -12.72 2.77
N LEU A 80 1.69 -12.50 3.64
CA LEU A 80 2.89 -13.34 3.73
C LEU A 80 2.78 -14.45 4.78
N LEU A 81 1.95 -14.25 5.81
CA LEU A 81 1.83 -15.18 6.94
C LEU A 81 0.58 -16.06 6.89
N VAL A 82 -0.39 -15.72 6.04
CA VAL A 82 -1.68 -16.44 5.87
C VAL A 82 -1.79 -16.94 4.44
#